data_AF-A0A669CB74-F1
#
_entry.id   AF-A0A669CB74-F1
#
_cell.length_a   1.000
_cell.length_b   1.000
_cell.length_c   1.000
_cell.angle_alpha   90.00
_cell.angle_beta   90.00
_cell.angle_gamma   90.00
#
_symmetry.space_group_name_H-M   'P 1'
#
loop_
_entity.id
_entity.type
_entity.pdbx_description
1 polymer ?
#
loop_
_entity_poly.entity_id
_entity_poly.type
_entity_poly.pdbx_seq_one_letter_code
_entity_poly.pdbx_strand_id
1 'polypeptide(L)'
;MDFSTPFMSEYLMNGHEQVERQVQELQRELMDLRKRIDFLLPVGDRMPNFALEELGAEIVKEQSSASYLSEQAGLKLLGLTLIPAKPPCVSPRVVIQGRAPMVPGACWSFAGSQGHLTIKLPYSIAISHVTLGQISKMVSPSGKVSSAPRMFSVFVSHRFPLHHCSTVAFYICVY
;
A
#
# COMPACT_ATOMS: atom_id res chain seq x y z
N MET A 1 5.29 65.38 31.20
CA MET A 1 4.29 64.37 31.63
C MET A 1 4.58 63.12 30.83
N ASP A 2 5.40 62.26 31.40
CA ASP A 2 5.91 61.05 30.73
C ASP A 2 4.81 60.00 30.70
N PHE A 3 4.05 59.99 29.60
CA PHE A 3 3.10 58.92 29.29
C PHE A 3 3.85 57.76 28.65
N SER A 4 4.71 57.12 29.43
CA SER A 4 5.45 55.94 28.98
C SER A 4 5.23 54.78 29.96
N THR A 5 4.58 53.73 29.45
CA THR A 5 5.15 52.37 29.37
C THR A 5 4.61 51.15 30.15
N PRO A 6 3.63 51.16 31.08
CA PRO A 6 3.13 49.89 31.66
C PRO A 6 1.93 49.28 30.92
N PHE A 7 0.84 50.04 30.81
CA PHE A 7 -0.48 49.50 30.42
C PHE A 7 -0.57 49.07 28.95
N MET A 8 -0.04 49.91 28.05
CA MET A 8 -0.04 49.63 26.61
C MET A 8 0.94 48.49 26.26
N SER A 9 2.01 48.34 27.04
CA SER A 9 2.94 47.21 26.93
C SER A 9 2.26 45.90 27.37
N GLU A 10 1.52 45.90 28.48
CA GLU A 10 0.78 44.72 28.95
C GLU A 10 -0.29 44.28 27.96
N TYR A 11 -1.02 45.21 27.34
CA TYR A 11 -2.02 44.90 26.32
C TYR A 11 -1.40 44.30 25.04
N LEU A 12 -0.27 44.84 24.58
CA LEU A 12 0.47 44.32 23.42
C LEU A 12 1.10 42.95 23.71
N MET A 13 1.65 42.76 24.91
CA MET A 13 2.22 41.48 25.34
C MET A 13 1.14 40.40 25.50
N ASN A 14 -0.01 40.71 26.11
CA ASN A 14 -1.15 39.80 26.18
C ASN A 14 -1.69 39.44 24.78
N GLY A 15 -1.71 40.40 23.86
CA GLY A 15 -2.07 40.17 22.46
C GLY A 15 -1.09 39.22 21.76
N HIS A 16 0.21 39.40 21.95
CA HIS A 16 1.25 38.54 21.38
C HIS A 16 1.18 37.11 21.93
N GLU A 17 1.06 36.94 23.25
CA GLU A 17 0.91 35.63 23.88
C GLU A 17 -0.38 34.91 23.45
N GLN A 18 -1.46 35.66 23.21
CA GLN A 18 -2.71 35.09 22.72
C GLN A 18 -2.59 34.61 21.27
N VAL A 19 -1.93 35.41 20.42
CA VAL A 19 -1.63 35.01 19.04
C VAL A 19 -0.70 33.80 19.03
N GLU A 20 0.36 33.78 19.86
CA GLU A 20 1.26 32.64 19.97
C GLU A 20 0.55 31.36 20.41
N ARG A 21 -0.36 31.45 21.39
CA ARG A 21 -1.20 30.31 21.80
C ARG A 21 -2.09 29.81 20.67
N GLN A 22 -2.71 30.71 19.93
CA GLN A 22 -3.53 30.34 18.76
C GLN A 22 -2.69 29.68 17.66
N VAL A 23 -1.50 30.21 17.37
CA VAL A 23 -0.58 29.62 16.39
C VAL A 23 -0.14 28.24 16.83
N GLN A 24 0.20 28.04 18.10
CA GLN A 24 0.57 26.73 18.64
C GLN A 24 -0.57 25.71 18.57
N GLU A 25 -1.80 26.13 18.88
CA GLU A 25 -2.97 25.26 18.78
C GLU A 25 -3.21 24.84 17.33
N LEU A 26 -3.19 25.80 16.41
CA LEU A 26 -3.37 25.55 14.98
C LEU A 26 -2.26 24.64 14.42
N GLN A 27 -1.01 24.82 14.87
CA GLN A 27 0.10 23.94 14.49
C GLN A 27 -0.12 22.51 15.00
N ARG A 28 -0.66 22.32 16.21
CA ARG A 28 -0.98 20.97 16.73
C ARG A 28 -2.10 20.32 15.93
N GLU A 29 -3.17 21.05 15.64
CA GLU A 29 -4.26 20.54 14.82
C GLU A 29 -3.78 20.17 13.41
N LEU A 30 -2.97 21.02 12.78
CA LEU A 30 -2.38 20.73 11.47
C LEU A 30 -1.49 19.48 11.48
N MET A 31 -0.71 19.27 12.55
CA MET A 31 0.11 18.07 12.71
C MET A 31 -0.74 16.81 12.90
N ASP A 32 -1.83 16.88 13.66
CA ASP A 32 -2.77 15.75 13.81
C ASP A 32 -3.46 15.43 12.49
N LEU A 33 -3.97 16.46 11.80
CA LEU A 33 -4.58 16.30 10.48
C LEU A 33 -3.60 15.71 9.47
N ARG A 34 -2.35 16.19 9.46
CA ARG A 34 -1.32 15.65 8.58
C ARG A 34 -1.08 14.16 8.86
N LYS A 35 -1.00 13.77 10.13
CA LYS A 35 -0.83 12.38 10.54
C LYS A 35 -2.01 11.50 10.09
N ARG A 36 -3.25 11.99 10.22
CA ARG A 36 -4.44 11.27 9.72
C ARG A 36 -4.41 11.12 8.20
N ILE A 37 -4.05 12.17 7.49
CA ILE A 37 -3.94 12.18 6.03
C ILE A 37 -2.85 11.18 5.56
N ASP A 38 -1.69 11.15 6.22
CA ASP A 38 -0.60 10.23 5.87
C ASP A 38 -0.94 8.77 6.24
N PHE A 39 -1.80 8.54 7.24
CA PHE A 39 -2.35 7.22 7.54
C PHE A 39 -3.38 6.75 6.49
N LEU A 40 -4.27 7.64 6.04
CA LEU A 40 -5.33 7.30 5.07
C LEU A 40 -4.83 7.19 3.64
N LEU A 41 -3.83 8.00 3.30
CA LEU A 41 -3.20 8.08 1.99
C LEU A 41 -1.68 8.13 2.17
N PRO A 42 -1.02 6.97 2.38
CA PRO A 42 0.42 6.90 2.46
C PRO A 42 1.10 7.63 1.30
N VAL A 43 2.28 8.19 1.53
CA VAL A 43 3.01 8.99 0.52
C VAL A 43 3.18 8.21 -0.79
N GLY A 44 3.46 6.90 -0.71
CA GLY A 44 3.60 6.04 -1.89
C GLY A 44 2.33 5.96 -2.76
N ASP A 45 1.14 6.04 -2.17
CA ASP A 45 -0.13 5.99 -2.91
C ASP A 45 -0.44 7.31 -3.62
N ARG A 46 0.25 8.40 -3.27
CA ARG A 46 0.16 9.70 -3.95
C ARG A 46 1.21 9.86 -5.05
N MET A 47 2.03 8.85 -5.28
CA MET A 47 3.09 8.86 -6.28
C MET A 47 2.71 7.99 -7.49
N PRO A 48 3.27 8.25 -8.68
CA PRO A 48 3.01 7.40 -9.84
C PRO A 48 3.48 5.96 -9.60
N ASN A 49 2.64 4.99 -9.93
CA ASN A 49 2.97 3.57 -9.85
C ASN A 49 3.56 3.10 -11.18
N PHE A 50 4.88 2.91 -11.24
CA PHE A 50 5.58 2.45 -12.44
C PHE A 50 5.54 0.94 -12.64
N ALA A 51 5.01 0.20 -11.67
CA ALA A 51 4.81 -1.23 -11.76
C ALA A 51 3.43 -1.60 -12.33
N LEU A 52 2.70 -0.65 -12.92
CA LEU A 52 1.42 -0.93 -13.57
C LEU A 52 1.61 -1.71 -14.87
N GLU A 53 0.80 -2.75 -15.04
CA GLU A 53 0.70 -3.52 -16.27
C GLU A 53 0.37 -2.65 -17.48
N GLU A 54 -0.53 -1.67 -17.29
CA GLU A 54 -0.93 -0.72 -18.33
C GLU A 54 0.21 0.20 -18.78
N LEU A 55 1.22 0.41 -17.92
CA LEU A 55 2.43 1.16 -18.27
C LEU A 55 3.53 0.27 -18.88
N GLY A 56 3.27 -1.04 -19.04
CA GLY A 56 4.20 -2.00 -19.62
C GLY A 56 5.03 -2.77 -18.60
N ALA A 57 4.69 -2.73 -17.31
CA ALA A 57 5.29 -3.63 -16.33
C ALA A 57 4.83 -5.07 -16.56
N GLU A 58 5.71 -6.03 -16.28
CA GLU A 58 5.48 -7.44 -16.56
C GLU A 58 5.91 -8.32 -15.38
N ILE A 59 5.15 -9.39 -15.11
CA ILE A 59 5.58 -10.44 -14.18
C ILE A 59 6.50 -11.42 -14.89
N VAL A 60 7.72 -11.60 -14.36
CA VAL A 60 8.66 -12.62 -14.84
C VAL A 60 8.37 -13.94 -14.14
N LYS A 61 7.55 -14.78 -14.77
CA LYS A 61 7.00 -16.00 -14.16
C LYS A 61 8.08 -17.01 -13.77
N GLU A 62 9.12 -17.14 -14.59
CA GLU A 62 10.22 -18.09 -14.40
C GLU A 62 11.09 -17.73 -13.19
N GLN A 63 11.04 -16.46 -12.76
CA GLN A 63 11.74 -15.93 -11.60
C GLN A 63 10.75 -15.60 -10.46
N SER A 64 9.56 -16.19 -10.47
CA SER A 64 8.54 -15.97 -9.44
C SER A 64 8.08 -17.30 -8.86
N SER A 65 7.57 -17.26 -7.64
CA SER A 65 6.93 -18.44 -7.03
C SER A 65 5.74 -18.91 -7.87
N ALA A 66 5.48 -20.22 -7.83
CA ALA A 66 4.30 -20.78 -8.46
C ALA A 66 3.02 -20.26 -7.78
N SER A 67 2.00 -19.92 -8.58
CA SER A 67 0.69 -19.59 -8.06
C SER A 67 0.12 -20.75 -7.25
N TYR A 68 -0.39 -20.45 -6.07
CA TYR A 68 -1.06 -21.43 -5.24
C TYR A 68 -2.35 -21.90 -5.91
N LEU A 69 -2.46 -23.21 -6.06
CA LEU A 69 -3.68 -23.87 -6.53
C LEU A 69 -4.40 -24.37 -5.29
N SER A 70 -5.47 -23.67 -4.91
CA SER A 70 -6.32 -24.15 -3.82
C SER A 70 -7.06 -25.40 -4.28
N GLU A 71 -6.88 -26.49 -3.55
CA GLU A 71 -7.72 -27.68 -3.64
C GLU A 71 -9.10 -27.34 -3.03
N GLN A 72 -10.01 -26.67 -3.76
CA GLN A 72 -11.40 -26.69 -3.31
C GLN A 72 -11.98 -28.07 -3.54
N ALA A 73 -12.66 -28.64 -2.56
CA ALA A 73 -13.45 -29.84 -2.78
C ALA A 73 -14.59 -29.50 -3.76
N GLY A 74 -14.52 -30.06 -4.96
CA GLY A 74 -15.64 -30.04 -5.90
C GLY A 74 -16.87 -30.65 -5.25
N LEU A 75 -18.06 -30.16 -5.59
CA LEU A 75 -19.30 -30.74 -5.07
C LEU A 75 -19.46 -32.14 -5.69
N LYS A 76 -19.37 -33.18 -4.86
CA LYS A 76 -19.64 -34.57 -5.25
C LYS A 76 -20.95 -35.04 -4.61
N LEU A 77 -21.85 -35.60 -5.40
CA LEU A 77 -23.06 -36.26 -4.92
C LEU A 77 -23.05 -37.71 -5.42
N LEU A 78 -23.15 -38.68 -4.49
CA LEU A 78 -23.18 -40.11 -4.81
C LEU A 78 -22.00 -40.58 -5.71
N GLY A 79 -20.81 -40.01 -5.51
CA GLY A 79 -19.62 -40.34 -6.32
C GLY A 79 -19.54 -39.61 -7.67
N LEU A 80 -20.59 -38.93 -8.12
CA LEU A 80 -20.56 -38.07 -9.30
C LEU A 80 -20.11 -36.65 -8.94
N THR A 81 -19.15 -36.11 -9.70
CA THR A 81 -18.71 -34.72 -9.56
C THR A 81 -19.75 -33.81 -10.22
N LEU A 82 -20.54 -33.09 -9.42
CA LEU A 82 -21.53 -32.12 -9.90
C LEU A 82 -20.89 -30.78 -10.25
N ILE A 83 -19.94 -30.33 -9.42
CA ILE A 83 -19.19 -29.10 -9.64
C ILE A 83 -17.72 -29.46 -9.50
N PRO A 84 -16.90 -29.31 -10.56
CA PRO A 84 -15.48 -29.58 -10.46
C PRO A 84 -14.82 -28.63 -9.46
N ALA A 85 -13.88 -29.17 -8.70
CA ALA A 85 -12.88 -28.42 -7.96
C ALA A 85 -12.12 -27.51 -8.93
N LYS A 86 -12.50 -26.24 -9.05
CA LYS A 86 -11.70 -25.29 -9.81
C LYS A 86 -11.50 -24.05 -8.96
N PRO A 87 -10.29 -23.84 -8.41
CA PRO A 87 -9.98 -22.55 -7.83
C PRO A 87 -10.13 -21.46 -8.89
N PRO A 88 -10.53 -20.24 -8.50
CA PRO A 88 -10.13 -19.09 -9.29
C PRO A 88 -8.59 -19.08 -9.26
N CYS A 89 -7.95 -19.58 -10.30
CA CYS A 89 -6.51 -19.42 -10.48
C CYS A 89 -6.27 -17.93 -10.75
N VAL A 90 -6.05 -17.14 -9.69
CA VAL A 90 -5.76 -15.72 -9.85
C VAL A 90 -4.34 -15.60 -10.39
N SER A 91 -4.24 -15.09 -11.61
CA SER A 91 -2.95 -14.84 -12.26
C SER A 91 -2.12 -13.86 -11.44
N PRO A 92 -0.78 -14.03 -11.31
CA PRO A 92 0.09 -13.06 -10.66
C PRO A 92 0.04 -11.67 -11.31
N ARG A 93 -0.48 -11.55 -12.54
CA ARG A 93 -0.76 -10.26 -13.18
C ARG A 93 -1.67 -9.36 -12.34
N VAL A 94 -2.55 -9.92 -11.51
CA VAL A 94 -3.43 -9.13 -10.63
C VAL A 94 -2.64 -8.17 -9.73
N VAL A 95 -1.39 -8.54 -9.41
CA VAL A 95 -0.50 -7.79 -8.53
C VAL A 95 -0.14 -6.42 -9.12
N ILE A 96 -0.02 -6.34 -10.46
CA ILE A 96 0.41 -5.16 -11.21
C ILE A 96 -0.75 -4.45 -11.93
N GLN A 97 -1.99 -4.91 -11.73
CA GLN A 97 -3.17 -4.32 -12.39
C GLN A 97 -3.70 -3.05 -11.70
N GLY A 98 -3.11 -2.62 -10.57
CA GLY A 98 -3.50 -1.37 -9.91
C GLY A 98 -4.95 -1.34 -9.41
N ARG A 99 -5.54 -2.49 -9.06
CA ARG A 99 -6.95 -2.57 -8.69
C ARG A 99 -7.25 -1.83 -7.39
N ALA A 100 -8.02 -0.74 -7.50
CA ALA A 100 -8.71 -0.09 -6.41
C ALA A 100 -10.20 0.10 -6.80
N PRO A 101 -11.18 -0.26 -5.93
CA PRO A 101 -11.01 -0.80 -4.59
C PRO A 101 -10.57 -2.28 -4.58
N MET A 102 -9.86 -2.68 -3.52
CA MET A 102 -9.43 -4.07 -3.32
C MET A 102 -10.62 -4.95 -2.95
N VAL A 103 -10.85 -6.00 -3.73
CA VAL A 103 -11.96 -6.95 -3.54
C VAL A 103 -11.43 -8.23 -2.90
N PRO A 104 -12.12 -8.79 -1.87
CA PRO A 104 -11.76 -10.09 -1.31
C PRO A 104 -11.65 -11.18 -2.37
N GLY A 105 -10.59 -11.99 -2.32
CA GLY A 105 -10.32 -13.05 -3.30
C GLY A 105 -9.66 -12.60 -4.60
N ALA A 106 -9.54 -11.29 -4.86
CA ALA A 106 -8.83 -10.74 -6.01
C ALA A 106 -7.34 -10.49 -5.69
N CYS A 107 -6.62 -11.51 -5.24
CA CYS A 107 -5.18 -11.43 -4.97
C CYS A 107 -4.43 -12.63 -5.53
N TRP A 108 -3.14 -12.45 -5.78
CA TRP A 108 -2.26 -13.55 -6.11
C TRP A 108 -1.75 -14.21 -4.82
N SER A 109 -1.70 -15.54 -4.84
CA SER A 109 -1.23 -16.36 -3.73
C SER A 109 -0.15 -17.34 -4.17
N PHE A 110 0.71 -17.70 -3.23
CA PHE A 110 1.74 -18.73 -3.37
C PHE A 110 1.67 -19.69 -2.16
N ALA A 111 2.24 -20.88 -2.31
CA ALA A 111 2.20 -21.91 -1.27
C ALA A 111 3.16 -21.60 -0.12
N GLY A 112 2.68 -21.66 1.12
CA GLY A 112 3.52 -21.54 2.30
C GLY A 112 3.81 -20.10 2.71
N SER A 113 4.75 -19.92 3.64
CA SER A 113 5.02 -18.62 4.27
C SER A 113 6.08 -17.77 3.56
N GLN A 114 6.77 -18.33 2.57
CA GLN A 114 7.84 -17.67 1.83
C GLN A 114 7.61 -17.81 0.34
N GLY A 115 7.67 -16.67 -0.36
CA GLY A 115 7.51 -16.59 -1.79
C GLY A 115 8.16 -15.33 -2.33
N HIS A 116 8.34 -15.28 -3.63
CA HIS A 116 8.92 -14.13 -4.30
C HIS A 116 8.18 -13.87 -5.61
N LEU A 117 8.16 -12.60 -6.01
CA LEU A 117 7.56 -12.16 -7.26
C LEU A 117 8.53 -11.20 -7.93
N THR A 118 8.89 -11.52 -9.17
CA THR A 118 9.79 -10.68 -9.96
C THR A 118 8.98 -9.85 -10.94
N ILE A 119 9.10 -8.53 -10.81
CA ILE A 119 8.44 -7.55 -11.69
C ILE A 119 9.51 -6.90 -12.56
N LYS A 120 9.34 -7.01 -13.87
CA LYS A 120 10.12 -6.27 -14.86
C LYS A 120 9.44 -4.94 -15.12
N LEU A 121 10.16 -3.87 -14.86
CA LEU A 121 9.67 -2.51 -15.10
C LEU A 121 9.93 -2.11 -16.57
N PRO A 122 9.04 -1.29 -17.16
CA PRO A 122 9.17 -0.84 -18.54
C PRO A 122 10.36 0.11 -18.74
N TYR A 123 10.78 0.81 -17.67
CA TYR A 123 11.85 1.80 -17.69
C TYR A 123 12.84 1.59 -16.54
N SER A 124 14.07 2.07 -16.72
CA SER A 124 15.08 2.10 -15.66
C SER A 124 14.78 3.23 -14.68
N ILE A 125 14.33 2.89 -13.48
CA ILE A 125 13.92 3.85 -12.43
C ILE A 125 14.61 3.56 -11.09
N ALA A 126 14.85 4.62 -10.32
CA ALA A 126 15.25 4.57 -8.93
C ALA A 126 14.01 4.43 -8.05
N ILE A 127 13.94 3.34 -7.28
CA ILE A 127 12.80 3.06 -6.42
C ILE A 127 12.95 3.88 -5.14
N SER A 128 12.02 4.80 -4.91
CA SER A 128 11.93 5.62 -3.69
C SER A 128 10.98 5.02 -2.66
N HIS A 129 9.87 4.44 -3.12
CA HIS A 129 8.86 3.83 -2.28
C HIS A 129 8.34 2.54 -2.90
N VAL A 130 7.94 1.63 -2.01
CA VAL A 130 7.24 0.42 -2.37
C VAL A 130 5.99 0.33 -1.51
N THR A 131 4.84 0.10 -2.14
CA THR A 131 3.57 -0.08 -1.42
C THR A 131 3.05 -1.49 -1.61
N LEU A 132 2.65 -2.09 -0.49
CA LEU A 132 2.01 -3.40 -0.44
C LEU A 132 0.57 -3.20 -0.01
N GLY A 133 -0.35 -3.47 -0.93
CA GLY A 133 -1.78 -3.39 -0.68
C GLY A 133 -2.30 -4.51 0.22
N GLN A 134 -3.40 -4.28 0.94
CA GLN A 134 -4.12 -5.33 1.64
C GLN A 134 -5.59 -4.95 1.84
N ILE A 135 -6.50 -5.93 1.73
CA ILE A 135 -7.89 -5.73 2.17
C ILE A 135 -7.94 -5.40 3.67
N SER A 136 -8.90 -4.56 4.06
CA SER A 136 -9.16 -4.24 5.46
C SER A 136 -9.82 -5.42 6.18
N LYS A 137 -9.69 -5.46 7.52
CA LYS A 137 -10.40 -6.46 8.34
C LYS A 137 -11.92 -6.39 8.17
N MET A 138 -12.46 -5.21 7.93
CA MET A 138 -13.90 -4.97 7.78
C MET A 138 -14.48 -5.65 6.54
N VAL A 139 -13.70 -5.75 5.46
CA VAL A 139 -14.14 -6.40 4.21
C VAL A 139 -13.68 -7.85 4.11
N SER A 140 -12.94 -8.37 5.10
CA SER A 140 -12.54 -9.78 5.12
C SER A 140 -13.71 -10.67 5.51
N PRO A 141 -14.05 -11.70 4.71
CA PRO A 141 -15.13 -12.64 5.04
C PRO A 141 -14.93 -13.37 6.38
N SER A 142 -13.68 -13.56 6.80
CA SER A 142 -13.35 -14.23 8.08
C SER A 142 -13.11 -13.26 9.23
N GLY A 143 -13.18 -11.94 8.98
CA GLY A 143 -12.74 -10.89 9.90
C GLY A 143 -11.23 -10.90 10.20
N LYS A 144 -10.46 -11.79 9.55
CA LYS A 144 -9.03 -11.96 9.72
C LYS A 144 -8.29 -11.62 8.43
N VAL A 145 -7.05 -11.14 8.60
CA VAL A 145 -6.10 -10.84 7.51
C VAL A 145 -4.76 -11.52 7.77
N SER A 146 -4.81 -12.70 8.41
CA SER A 146 -3.62 -13.45 8.83
C SER A 146 -2.74 -13.92 7.68
N SER A 147 -3.31 -13.97 6.48
CA SER A 147 -2.66 -14.30 5.21
C SER A 147 -1.84 -13.15 4.61
N ALA A 148 -1.89 -11.95 5.17
CA ALA A 148 -1.12 -10.84 4.60
C ALA A 148 0.38 -11.00 4.88
N PRO A 149 1.27 -10.63 3.92
CA PRO A 149 2.70 -10.64 4.16
C PRO A 149 3.05 -9.71 5.33
N ARG A 150 3.72 -10.24 6.36
CA ARG A 150 4.14 -9.45 7.54
C ARG A 150 5.48 -8.75 7.31
N MET A 151 6.36 -9.42 6.60
CA MET A 151 7.71 -8.98 6.29
C MET A 151 7.98 -9.26 4.82
N PHE A 152 8.62 -8.32 4.16
CA PHE A 152 9.07 -8.47 2.78
C PHE A 152 10.40 -7.74 2.61
N SER A 153 11.15 -8.13 1.59
CA SER A 153 12.39 -7.47 1.19
C SER A 153 12.32 -7.17 -0.30
N VAL A 154 12.89 -6.04 -0.69
CA VAL A 154 12.90 -5.58 -2.09
C VAL A 154 14.33 -5.67 -2.58
N PHE A 155 14.54 -6.42 -3.65
CA PHE A 155 15.81 -6.54 -4.33
C PHE A 155 15.69 -5.89 -5.70
N VAL A 156 16.71 -5.12 -6.09
CA VAL A 156 16.73 -4.43 -7.38
C VAL A 156 17.93 -4.91 -8.19
N SER A 157 17.66 -5.33 -9.41
CA SER A 157 18.69 -5.71 -10.39
C SER A 157 18.73 -4.64 -11.48
N HIS A 158 19.88 -3.97 -11.63
CA HIS A 158 20.09 -2.94 -12.64
C HIS A 158 21.08 -3.42 -13.70
N ARG A 159 20.78 -3.13 -14.97
CA ARG A 159 21.76 -3.25 -16.06
C ARG A 159 22.30 -1.90 -16.55
N PHE A 160 21.73 -0.77 -16.10
CA PHE A 160 22.06 0.58 -16.59
C PHE A 160 21.86 1.65 -15.49
N PRO A 161 22.51 2.82 -15.59
CA PRO A 161 22.34 3.94 -14.66
C PRO A 161 20.91 4.52 -14.65
N LEU A 162 20.54 5.13 -13.52
CA LEU A 162 19.18 5.58 -13.20
C LEU A 162 19.02 7.09 -13.42
N HIS A 163 17.87 7.51 -13.95
CA HIS A 163 17.60 8.93 -14.24
C HIS A 163 16.38 9.51 -13.49
N HIS A 164 15.56 8.71 -12.80
CA HIS A 164 14.30 9.16 -12.17
C HIS A 164 13.98 8.41 -10.88
N CYS A 165 13.46 9.08 -9.85
CA CYS A 165 12.90 8.45 -8.64
C CYS A 165 11.42 8.08 -8.83
N SER A 166 10.96 6.96 -8.27
CA SER A 166 9.67 6.34 -8.61
C SER A 166 9.10 5.48 -7.48
N THR A 167 7.81 5.15 -7.58
CA THR A 167 7.11 4.27 -6.63
C THR A 167 6.59 3.01 -7.33
N VAL A 168 6.61 1.89 -6.61
CA VAL A 168 6.14 0.59 -7.09
C VAL A 168 5.09 0.06 -6.13
N ALA A 169 3.87 -0.19 -6.60
CA ALA A 169 2.79 -0.74 -5.78
C ALA A 169 2.41 -2.15 -6.24
N PHE A 170 2.18 -3.05 -5.29
CA PHE A 170 1.72 -4.42 -5.56
C PHE A 170 0.79 -4.98 -4.49
N TYR A 171 -0.01 -5.99 -4.84
CA TYR A 171 -0.91 -6.69 -3.91
C TYR A 171 -0.69 -8.20 -3.90
N ILE A 172 -0.28 -8.76 -2.76
CA ILE A 172 0.08 -10.19 -2.60
C ILE A 172 -0.61 -10.78 -1.36
N CYS A 173 -1.12 -12.00 -1.49
CA CYS A 173 -1.64 -12.83 -0.39
C CYS A 173 -0.69 -14.02 -0.11
N VAL A 174 -0.56 -14.42 1.16
CA VAL A 174 0.21 -15.58 1.64
C VAL A 174 -0.75 -16.58 2.27
N TYR A 175 -0.73 -17.86 1.88
CA TYR A 175 -1.60 -18.90 2.46
C TYR A 175 -0.79 -19.97 3.18
#